data_AF-A0AB73KA22-F1
#
_entry.id   AF-A0AB73KA22-F1
#
_cell.length_a   1.000
_cell.length_b   1.000
_cell.length_c   1.000
_cell.angle_alpha   90.00
_cell.angle_beta   90.00
_cell.angle_gamma   90.00
#
_symmetry.space_group_name_H-M   'P 1'
#
loop_
_entity.id
_entity.type
_entity.pdbx_description
1 polymer ?
#
loop_
_entity_poly.entity_id
_entity_poly.type
_entity_poly.pdbx_seq_one_letter_code
_entity_poly.pdbx_strand_id
1 'polypeptide(L)'
;MLDGYIEDAPVPAPGDEYGATAAFRLIHSPTDHAADEMVLPCLVTDPALVRTALEDLEEGDLLRVEGVLMLPGVSPDGVLRLRVEALEVLSPAPIREIEPDTVDRYGPYVIVSGSTHSTGADPVQMWTDAGAWVGIAPGPAAVQDMITAYEARTNGT
;
A
#
# COMPACT_ATOMS: atom_id res chain seq x y z
N MET A 1 -17.54 -5.90 15.65
CA MET A 1 -17.42 -6.20 14.22
C MET A 1 -17.81 -4.95 13.44
N LEU A 2 -16.96 -4.53 12.51
CA LEU A 2 -17.09 -3.28 11.78
C LEU A 2 -16.50 -3.43 10.38
N ASP A 3 -17.20 -2.94 9.37
CA ASP A 3 -16.71 -2.93 8.00
C ASP A 3 -16.20 -1.53 7.63
N GLY A 4 -15.10 -1.42 6.90
CA GLY A 4 -14.55 -0.12 6.50
C GLY A 4 -13.35 -0.21 5.58
N TYR A 5 -12.96 0.93 5.03
CA TYR A 5 -11.83 1.04 4.11
C TYR A 5 -10.54 1.40 4.86
N ILE A 6 -9.40 0.84 4.44
CA ILE A 6 -8.10 1.26 4.94
C ILE A 6 -7.76 2.66 4.40
N GLU A 7 -7.49 3.63 5.29
CA GLU A 7 -7.11 5.00 4.91
C GLU A 7 -5.67 5.11 4.39
N ASP A 8 -4.73 4.37 5.00
CA ASP A 8 -3.32 4.29 4.60
C ASP A 8 -2.80 2.87 4.82
N ALA A 9 -1.81 2.47 4.02
CA ALA A 9 -1.14 1.18 4.16
C ALA A 9 -0.69 0.95 5.61
N PRO A 10 -0.91 -0.26 6.18
CA PRO A 10 -0.53 -0.51 7.56
C PRO A 10 0.97 -0.36 7.81
N VAL A 11 1.31 0.19 8.97
CA VAL A 11 2.69 0.43 9.39
C VAL A 11 2.94 -0.17 10.78
N PRO A 12 4.19 -0.48 11.15
CA PRO A 12 4.52 -0.82 12.53
C PRO A 12 4.06 0.27 13.49
N ALA A 13 3.53 -0.12 14.66
CA ALA A 13 3.01 0.87 15.60
C ALA A 13 4.15 1.81 16.09
N PRO A 14 3.87 3.08 16.41
CA PRO A 14 4.88 4.00 16.91
C PRO A 14 5.57 3.46 18.17
N GLY A 15 6.90 3.33 18.12
CA GLY A 15 7.70 2.78 19.22
C GLY A 15 7.95 1.27 19.13
N ASP A 16 7.49 0.61 18.07
CA ASP A 16 7.77 -0.80 17.78
C ASP A 16 8.72 -0.93 16.60
N GLU A 17 10.01 -0.94 16.91
CA GLU A 17 11.10 -1.06 15.92
C GLU A 17 11.23 -2.46 15.28
N TYR A 18 10.56 -3.47 15.85
CA TYR A 18 10.67 -4.86 15.43
C TYR A 18 9.47 -5.35 14.60
N GLY A 19 8.44 -4.51 14.41
CA GLY A 19 7.23 -4.89 13.68
C GLY A 19 6.44 -6.01 14.36
N ALA A 20 6.47 -6.06 15.70
CA ALA A 20 5.67 -6.98 16.50
C ALA A 20 4.18 -6.59 16.57
N THR A 21 3.85 -5.39 16.11
CA THR A 21 2.53 -4.77 16.08
C THR A 21 2.33 -4.02 14.78
N ALA A 22 1.10 -3.96 14.31
CA ALA A 22 0.71 -3.18 13.15
C ALA A 22 -0.36 -2.16 13.54
N ALA A 23 -0.27 -0.97 12.97
CA ALA A 23 -1.22 0.11 13.15
C ALA A 23 -1.69 0.60 11.78
N PHE A 24 -3.00 0.83 11.66
CA PHE A 24 -3.62 1.38 10.47
C PHE A 24 -4.87 2.16 10.87
N ARG A 25 -5.46 2.90 9.93
CA ARG A 25 -6.68 3.67 10.15
C ARG A 25 -7.80 3.10 9.27
N LEU A 26 -8.96 2.87 9.87
CA LEU A 26 -10.13 2.32 9.20
C LEU A 26 -11.21 3.40 9.09
N ILE A 27 -11.64 3.71 7.88
CA ILE A 27 -12.76 4.60 7.58
C ILE A 27 -14.04 3.77 7.56
N HIS A 28 -14.90 3.97 8.55
CA HIS A 28 -16.21 3.34 8.61
C HIS A 28 -17.29 4.34 8.25
N SER A 29 -18.15 4.00 7.28
CA SER A 29 -19.32 4.79 6.91
C SER A 29 -20.59 3.97 7.16
N PRO A 30 -21.33 4.22 8.25
CA PRO A 30 -22.53 3.44 8.58
C PRO A 30 -23.69 3.65 7.60
N THR A 31 -23.76 4.84 6.97
CA THR A 31 -24.88 5.29 6.13
C THR A 31 -24.48 5.58 4.69
N ASP A 32 -23.23 5.30 4.31
CA ASP A 32 -22.65 5.68 3.01
C ASP A 32 -22.70 7.20 2.74
N HIS A 33 -22.89 7.99 3.80
CA HIS A 33 -22.91 9.44 3.76
C HIS A 33 -21.62 9.98 4.38
N ALA A 34 -20.87 10.80 3.65
CA ALA A 34 -19.58 11.32 4.09
C ALA A 34 -19.64 12.07 5.44
N ALA A 35 -20.80 12.63 5.82
CA ALA A 35 -20.97 13.31 7.11
C ALA A 35 -21.00 12.35 8.31
N ASP A 36 -21.25 11.06 8.08
CA ASP A 36 -21.33 10.02 9.11
C ASP A 36 -20.07 9.13 9.14
N GLU A 37 -19.03 9.49 8.36
CA GLU A 37 -17.76 8.78 8.35
C GLU A 37 -17.03 8.92 9.68
N MET A 38 -16.49 7.80 10.15
CA MET A 38 -15.69 7.73 11.36
C MET A 38 -14.35 7.06 11.04
N VAL A 39 -13.26 7.75 11.36
CA VAL A 39 -11.90 7.21 11.27
C VAL A 39 -11.53 6.57 12.60
N LEU A 40 -11.28 5.27 12.59
CA LEU A 40 -10.87 4.50 13.76
C LEU A 40 -9.41 4.07 13.63
N PRO A 41 -8.52 4.50 14.55
CA PRO A 41 -7.17 3.95 14.60
C PRO A 41 -7.23 2.52 15.14
N CYS A 42 -6.66 1.60 14.39
CA CYS A 42 -6.64 0.17 14.66
C CYS A 42 -5.24 -0.27 15.10
N LEU A 43 -5.17 -1.24 16.01
CA LEU A 43 -3.93 -1.84 16.49
C LEU A 43 -4.05 -3.36 16.44
N VAL A 44 -3.09 -4.00 15.80
CA VAL A 44 -2.93 -5.45 15.72
C VAL A 44 -1.72 -5.84 16.56
N THR A 45 -1.90 -6.83 17.43
CA THR A 45 -0.82 -7.36 18.30
C THR A 45 -0.62 -8.86 18.14
N ASP A 46 -1.52 -9.56 17.45
CA ASP A 46 -1.36 -10.98 17.16
C ASP A 46 -0.32 -11.15 16.05
N PRO A 47 0.76 -11.93 16.23
CA PRO A 47 1.84 -12.03 15.26
C PRO A 47 1.40 -12.50 13.86
N ALA A 48 0.40 -13.39 13.76
CA ALA A 48 -0.08 -13.86 12.48
C ALA A 48 -0.86 -12.76 11.75
N LEU A 49 -1.73 -12.04 12.46
CA LEU A 49 -2.47 -10.91 11.90
C LEU A 49 -1.57 -9.71 11.60
N VAL A 50 -0.52 -9.46 12.40
CA VAL A 50 0.46 -8.40 12.15
C VAL A 50 1.15 -8.63 10.83
N ARG A 51 1.56 -9.87 10.56
CA ARG A 51 2.18 -10.23 9.28
C ARG A 51 1.23 -9.97 8.11
N THR A 52 0.00 -10.47 8.20
CA THR A 52 -1.02 -10.21 7.16
C THR A 52 -1.27 -8.71 6.99
N ALA A 53 -1.35 -7.95 8.08
CA ALA A 53 -1.57 -6.52 7.99
C ALA A 53 -0.42 -5.78 7.31
N LEU A 54 0.84 -6.16 7.56
CA LEU A 54 2.00 -5.47 7.00
C LEU A 54 2.39 -5.96 5.59
N GLU A 55 2.06 -7.22 5.23
CA GLU A 55 2.47 -7.83 3.97
C GLU A 55 1.35 -7.88 2.92
N ASP A 56 0.09 -8.05 3.35
CA ASP A 56 -1.02 -8.38 2.45
C ASP A 56 -2.05 -7.26 2.29
N LEU A 57 -2.10 -6.29 3.20
CA LEU A 57 -3.10 -5.22 3.18
C LEU A 57 -2.57 -3.94 2.53
N GLU A 58 -3.43 -3.32 1.73
CA GLU A 58 -3.13 -2.08 1.02
C GLU A 58 -4.13 -0.96 1.34
N GLU A 59 -3.68 0.27 1.12
CA GLU A 59 -4.54 1.45 1.19
C GLU A 59 -5.74 1.31 0.23
N GLY A 60 -6.95 1.46 0.76
CA GLY A 60 -8.19 1.31 0.01
C GLY A 60 -8.83 -0.09 0.06
N ASP A 61 -8.20 -1.07 0.70
CA ASP A 61 -8.85 -2.36 0.96
C ASP A 61 -10.11 -2.19 1.80
N LEU A 62 -11.19 -2.87 1.39
CA LEU A 62 -12.40 -3.00 2.21
C LEU A 62 -12.22 -4.18 3.15
N LEU A 63 -12.17 -3.89 4.44
CA LEU A 63 -12.04 -4.87 5.50
C LEU A 63 -13.30 -5.03 6.31
N ARG A 64 -13.42 -6.21 6.90
CA ARG A 64 -14.27 -6.52 8.03
C ARG A 64 -13.39 -6.82 9.22
N VAL A 65 -13.54 -6.01 10.26
CA VAL A 65 -12.69 -6.03 11.45
C VAL A 65 -13.49 -6.45 12.67
N GLU A 66 -12.97 -7.41 13.41
CA GLU A 66 -13.45 -7.81 14.72
C GLU A 66 -12.43 -7.44 15.79
N GLY A 67 -12.91 -6.97 16.92
CA GLY A 67 -12.03 -6.44 17.94
C GLY A 67 -12.74 -5.69 19.05
N VAL A 68 -11.93 -5.18 19.97
CA VAL A 68 -12.38 -4.48 21.18
C VAL A 68 -11.99 -3.01 21.08
N LEU A 69 -12.98 -2.13 21.24
CA LEU A 69 -12.75 -0.69 21.28
C LEU A 69 -12.18 -0.29 22.64
N MET A 70 -10.93 0.18 22.62
CA MET A 70 -10.19 0.68 23.78
C MET A 70 -10.52 2.16 23.96
N LEU A 71 -11.32 2.48 24.98
CA LEU A 71 -11.72 3.86 25.27
C LEU A 71 -10.57 4.71 25.86
N PRO A 72 -10.57 6.03 25.62
CA PRO A 72 -9.67 6.98 26.28
C PRO A 72 -9.74 6.82 27.81
N GLY A 73 -8.63 6.40 28.42
CA GLY A 73 -8.56 6.11 29.87
C GLY A 73 -8.24 4.65 30.21
N VAL A 74 -8.45 3.72 29.26
CA VAL A 74 -7.97 2.33 29.35
C VAL A 74 -6.73 2.12 28.48
N SER A 75 -6.57 2.93 27.42
CA SER A 75 -5.38 2.94 26.58
C SER A 75 -4.24 3.75 27.24
N PRO A 76 -2.99 3.25 27.22
CA PRO A 76 -1.86 3.90 27.88
C PRO A 76 -1.50 5.27 27.27
N ASP A 77 -1.96 5.55 26.06
CA ASP A 77 -1.78 6.81 25.34
C ASP A 77 -3.01 7.74 25.39
N GLY A 78 -4.11 7.30 26.03
CA GLY A 78 -5.35 8.08 26.12
C GLY A 78 -6.09 8.24 24.79
N VAL A 79 -5.70 7.50 23.75
CA VAL A 79 -6.34 7.56 22.43
C VAL A 79 -7.37 6.45 22.31
N LEU A 80 -8.53 6.75 21.72
CA LEU A 80 -9.52 5.74 21.34
C LEU A 80 -8.91 4.86 20.25
N ARG A 81 -8.77 3.56 20.46
CA ARG A 81 -8.24 2.63 19.45
C ARG A 81 -9.05 1.35 19.37
N LEU A 82 -9.16 0.75 18.19
CA LEU A 82 -9.72 -0.58 18.01
C LEU A 82 -8.59 -1.61 18.07
N ARG A 83 -8.57 -2.47 19.10
CA ARG A 83 -7.69 -3.64 19.12
C ARG A 83 -8.30 -4.71 18.24
N VAL A 84 -7.61 -5.06 17.15
CA VAL A 84 -8.06 -6.05 16.18
C VAL A 84 -7.75 -7.45 16.70
N GLU A 85 -8.77 -8.29 16.73
CA GLU A 85 -8.69 -9.70 17.13
C GLU A 85 -8.89 -10.64 15.93
N ALA A 86 -9.60 -10.18 14.90
CA ALA A 86 -9.67 -10.84 13.60
C ALA A 86 -9.94 -9.80 12.50
N LEU A 87 -9.50 -10.10 11.28
CA LEU A 87 -9.82 -9.30 10.11
C LEU A 87 -10.06 -10.20 8.89
N GLU A 88 -10.93 -9.74 8.00
CA GLU A 88 -11.26 -10.38 6.72
C GLU A 88 -11.24 -9.31 5.62
N VAL A 89 -10.57 -9.59 4.50
CA VAL A 89 -10.60 -8.72 3.31
C VAL A 89 -11.86 -9.04 2.52
N LEU A 90 -12.79 -8.09 2.48
CA LEU A 90 -14.05 -8.23 1.73
C LEU A 90 -13.88 -7.86 0.26
N SER A 91 -13.09 -6.84 -0.02
CA SER A 91 -12.71 -6.43 -1.38
C SER A 91 -11.31 -5.85 -1.35
N PRO A 92 -10.37 -6.32 -2.18
CA PRO A 92 -9.08 -5.69 -2.31
C PRO A 92 -9.23 -4.31 -2.95
N ALA A 93 -8.28 -3.42 -2.69
CA ALA A 93 -8.14 -2.16 -3.35
C ALA A 93 -8.10 -2.38 -4.88
N PRO A 94 -8.76 -1.53 -5.67
CA PRO A 94 -8.61 -1.60 -7.12
C PRO A 94 -7.12 -1.42 -7.46
N ILE A 95 -6.61 -2.26 -8.37
CA ILE A 95 -5.24 -2.19 -8.86
C ILE A 95 -4.99 -0.75 -9.30
N ARG A 96 -4.05 -0.07 -8.63
CA ARG A 96 -3.65 1.29 -8.98
C ARG A 96 -2.96 1.25 -10.33
N GLU A 97 -3.70 1.53 -11.40
CA GLU A 97 -3.10 1.85 -12.68
C GLU A 97 -2.18 3.07 -12.45
N ILE A 98 -0.92 2.96 -12.86
CA ILE A 98 0.02 4.07 -12.78
C ILE A 98 -0.55 5.21 -13.63
N GLU A 99 -1.12 6.24 -13.00
CA GLU A 99 -1.41 7.47 -13.72
C GLU A 99 -0.07 8.08 -14.11
N PRO A 100 0.21 8.26 -15.43
CA PRO A 100 1.52 8.70 -15.87
C PRO A 100 1.74 10.17 -15.49
N ASP A 101 2.40 10.42 -14.37
CA ASP A 101 2.79 11.78 -13.96
C ASP A 101 3.82 12.38 -14.91
N THR A 102 4.72 11.56 -15.45
CA THR A 102 5.75 12.03 -16.36
C THR A 102 6.11 10.95 -17.38
N VAL A 103 6.25 11.41 -18.64
CA VAL A 103 6.82 10.62 -19.73
C VAL A 103 8.13 11.28 -20.12
N ASP A 104 9.23 10.54 -20.02
CA ASP A 104 10.57 11.00 -20.40
C ASP A 104 11.19 10.09 -21.48
N ARG A 105 12.18 10.62 -22.19
CA ARG A 105 12.97 9.87 -23.17
C ARG A 105 14.41 9.72 -22.73
N TYR A 106 14.84 8.47 -22.61
CA TYR A 106 16.23 8.10 -22.34
C TYR A 106 16.81 7.36 -23.56
N GLY A 107 17.46 8.10 -24.46
CA GLY A 107 17.95 7.53 -25.72
C GLY A 107 16.82 6.90 -26.55
N PRO A 108 16.91 5.62 -26.97
CA PRO A 108 15.85 4.92 -27.69
C PRO A 108 14.75 4.34 -26.77
N TYR A 109 14.68 4.77 -25.52
CA TYR A 109 13.71 4.28 -24.54
C TYR A 109 12.73 5.37 -24.12
N VAL A 110 11.47 5.00 -24.01
CA VAL A 110 10.40 5.79 -23.40
C VAL A 110 10.21 5.29 -21.97
N ILE A 111 10.36 6.20 -21.02
CA ILE A 111 10.23 5.95 -19.59
C ILE A 111 8.95 6.61 -19.13
N VAL A 112 8.05 5.83 -18.54
CA VAL A 112 6.84 6.34 -17.91
C VAL A 112 6.96 6.11 -16.42
N SER A 113 7.00 7.21 -15.68
CA SER A 113 6.94 7.23 -14.23
C SER A 113 5.60 7.82 -13.82
N GLY A 114 4.95 7.21 -12.85
CA GLY A 114 3.78 7.78 -12.18
C GLY A 114 3.88 7.53 -10.70
N SER A 115 3.33 8.45 -9.91
CA SER A 115 3.22 8.22 -8.48
C SER A 115 2.16 7.17 -8.20
N THR A 116 2.61 6.05 -7.65
CA THR A 116 1.72 5.30 -6.78
C THR A 116 1.61 6.16 -5.53
N HIS A 117 0.42 6.48 -5.02
CA HIS A 117 0.28 7.25 -3.77
C HIS A 117 0.78 6.47 -2.52
N SER A 118 1.74 5.55 -2.70
CA SER A 118 2.38 4.72 -1.69
C SER A 118 3.72 5.32 -1.26
N THR A 119 4.15 5.03 -0.03
CA THR A 119 5.42 5.51 0.54
C THR A 119 6.67 4.81 -0.04
N GLY A 120 6.50 3.96 -1.06
CA GLY A 120 7.57 3.24 -1.75
C GLY A 120 8.23 4.03 -2.89
N ALA A 121 9.31 3.48 -3.47
CA ALA A 121 9.85 4.01 -4.71
C ALA A 121 8.88 3.68 -5.85
N ASP A 122 8.48 4.71 -6.60
CA ASP A 122 7.50 4.54 -7.67
C ASP A 122 8.04 3.64 -8.79
N PRO A 123 7.30 2.59 -9.18
CA PRO A 123 7.69 1.71 -10.26
C PRO A 123 7.73 2.46 -11.59
N VAL A 124 8.78 2.21 -12.37
CA VAL A 124 9.04 2.89 -13.63
C VAL A 124 8.82 1.92 -14.79
N GLN A 125 7.87 2.21 -15.66
CA GLN A 125 7.58 1.39 -16.83
C GLN A 125 8.43 1.85 -18.03
N MET A 126 8.92 0.91 -18.83
CA MET A 126 9.86 1.20 -19.91
C MET A 126 9.48 0.50 -21.21
N TRP A 127 9.56 1.24 -22.31
CA TRP A 127 9.41 0.75 -23.67
C TRP A 127 10.56 1.25 -24.53
N THR A 128 10.80 0.62 -25.68
CA THR A 128 11.58 1.23 -26.75
C THR A 128 10.76 2.31 -27.44
N ASP A 129 11.42 3.20 -28.18
CA ASP A 129 10.79 4.23 -29.01
C ASP A 129 9.93 3.64 -30.14
N ALA A 130 10.21 2.41 -30.56
CA ALA A 130 9.40 1.59 -31.46
C ALA A 130 8.18 0.94 -30.78
N GLY A 131 8.02 1.13 -29.46
CA GLY A 131 6.90 0.61 -28.67
C GLY A 131 7.09 -0.82 -28.14
N ALA A 132 8.29 -1.40 -28.21
CA ALA A 132 8.55 -2.72 -27.65
C ALA A 132 8.67 -2.64 -26.12
N TRP A 133 8.04 -3.58 -25.41
CA TRP A 133 8.10 -3.63 -23.94
C TRP A 133 9.49 -4.02 -23.44
N VAL A 134 10.04 -3.23 -22.51
CA VAL A 134 11.33 -3.50 -21.85
C VAL A 134 11.09 -4.12 -20.46
N GLY A 135 10.19 -3.53 -19.66
CA GLY A 135 9.84 -4.04 -18.33
C GLY A 135 9.46 -2.94 -17.32
N ILE A 136 9.29 -3.35 -16.05
CA ILE A 136 9.03 -2.45 -14.91
C ILE A 136 10.25 -2.46 -13.99
N ALA A 137 10.86 -1.30 -13.76
CA ALA A 137 11.91 -1.13 -12.77
C ALA A 137 11.29 -0.76 -11.41
N PRO A 138 11.80 -1.27 -10.28
CA PRO A 138 11.32 -0.93 -8.93
C PRO A 138 11.65 0.51 -8.49
N GLY A 139 12.17 1.34 -9.40
CA GLY A 139 12.56 2.72 -9.17
C GLY A 139 13.61 3.20 -10.18
N PRO A 140 13.91 4.50 -10.22
CA PRO A 140 14.79 5.10 -11.23
C PRO A 140 16.22 4.56 -11.17
N ALA A 141 16.69 4.12 -10.01
CA ALA A 141 18.04 3.54 -9.85
C ALA A 141 18.23 2.21 -10.60
N ALA A 142 17.16 1.45 -10.83
CA ALA A 142 17.21 0.13 -11.48
C ALA A 142 17.01 0.18 -13.00
N VAL A 143 16.70 1.36 -13.55
CA VAL A 143 16.40 1.57 -14.99
C VAL A 143 17.59 1.17 -15.87
N GLN A 144 18.81 1.60 -15.53
CA GLN A 144 20.00 1.33 -16.34
C GLN A 144 20.31 -0.17 -16.44
N ASP A 145 20.22 -0.89 -15.32
CA ASP A 145 20.50 -2.33 -15.27
C ASP A 145 19.47 -3.12 -16.09
N MET A 146 18.20 -2.73 -16.02
CA MET A 146 17.11 -3.32 -16.81
C MET A 146 17.28 -3.11 -18.32
N ILE A 147 17.62 -1.88 -18.74
CA ILE A 147 17.91 -1.58 -20.15
C ILE A 147 19.08 -2.46 -20.64
N THR A 148 20.16 -2.53 -19.86
CA THR A 148 21.32 -3.35 -20.19
C THR A 148 20.94 -4.82 -20.36
N ALA A 149 20.10 -5.35 -19.47
CA ALA A 149 19.62 -6.74 -19.55
C ALA A 149 18.71 -6.98 -20.77
N TYR A 150 17.90 -6.00 -21.16
CA TYR A 150 17.07 -6.07 -22.37
C TYR A 150 17.93 -6.05 -23.64
N GLU A 151 18.92 -5.16 -23.73
CA GLU A 151 19.85 -5.07 -24.85
C GLU A 151 20.67 -6.34 -25.01
N ALA A 152 21.18 -6.90 -23.91
CA ALA A 152 21.91 -8.17 -23.94
C ALA A 152 21.05 -9.32 -24.50
N ARG A 153 19.75 -9.33 -24.20
CA ARG A 153 18.81 -10.34 -24.69
C ARG A 153 18.47 -10.16 -26.18
N THR A 154 18.40 -8.93 -26.65
CA THR A 154 17.95 -8.60 -28.02
C THR A 154 19.10 -8.55 -29.02
N ASN A 155 20.29 -8.13 -28.60
CA ASN A 155 21.51 -8.09 -29.43
C ASN A 155 22.23 -9.46 -29.51
N GLY A 156 21.79 -10.46 -28.76
CA GLY A 156 22.33 -11.82 -28.76
C GLY A 156 21.82 -12.74 -29.87
N THR A 157 21.26 -12.19 -30.95
CA THR A 157 20.74 -12.93 -32.13
C THR A 157 21.48 -12.52 -33.40
#